data_AF-Q9BAD1-F1
#
_entry.id   AF-Q9BAD1-F1
#
_cell.length_a   1.000
_cell.length_b   1.000
_cell.length_c   1.000
_cell.angle_alpha   90.00
_cell.angle_beta   90.00
_cell.angle_gamma   90.00
#
_symmetry.space_group_name_H-M   'P 1'
#
loop_
_entity.id
_entity.type
_entity.pdbx_description
1 polymer ?
#
loop_
_entity_poly.entity_id
_entity_poly.type
_entity_poly.pdbx_seq_one_letter_code
_entity_poly.pdbx_strand_id
1 'polypeptide(L)'
;KWAKPGHFSRTLSKGPKTTTWIWNLHADAHDFDSQTKSLEEVSRKIFSAHFGQLSIIFLWISGMHFHGAYFSNYLAWLNNPIAIKPSAQVVWPIVGQEILNGDVGGNFQG
;
A
#
# COMPACT_ATOMS: atom_id res chain seq x y z
N LYS A 1 5.71 3.65 21.75
CA LYS A 1 5.59 2.40 22.56
C LYS A 1 5.77 1.13 21.69
N TRP A 2 6.61 1.16 20.64
CA TRP A 2 6.64 0.10 19.64
C TRP A 2 7.20 -1.23 20.15
N ALA A 3 8.14 -1.19 21.11
CA ALA A 3 8.70 -2.38 21.76
C ALA A 3 7.69 -3.16 22.64
N LYS A 4 6.42 -2.71 22.74
CA LYS A 4 5.36 -3.38 23.49
C LYS A 4 4.11 -3.55 22.61
N PRO A 5 4.08 -4.56 21.72
CA PRO A 5 2.91 -4.79 20.89
C PRO A 5 1.68 -5.11 21.75
N GLY A 6 0.51 -4.59 21.35
CA GLY A 6 -0.72 -4.73 22.12
C GLY A 6 -0.84 -3.76 23.28
N HIS A 7 0.05 -2.76 23.41
CA HIS A 7 -0.01 -1.75 24.49
C HIS A 7 -1.35 -0.97 24.55
N PHE A 8 -2.12 -0.99 23.47
CA PHE A 8 -3.40 -0.32 23.33
C PHE A 8 -4.55 -1.11 23.98
N SER A 9 -4.36 -2.39 24.26
CA SER A 9 -5.33 -3.27 24.91
C SER A 9 -4.77 -3.78 26.25
N ARG A 10 -5.54 -3.66 27.33
CA ARG A 10 -5.14 -4.17 28.66
C ARG A 10 -5.03 -5.71 28.67
N THR A 11 -5.77 -6.38 27.81
CA THR A 11 -5.73 -7.84 27.67
C THR A 11 -4.47 -8.27 26.93
N LEU A 12 -4.13 -7.57 25.83
CA LEU A 12 -2.98 -7.92 25.00
C LEU A 12 -1.65 -7.45 25.57
N SER A 13 -1.63 -6.35 26.34
CA SER A 13 -0.39 -5.79 26.90
C SER A 13 0.36 -6.71 27.87
N LYS A 14 -0.28 -7.78 28.34
CA LYS A 14 0.31 -8.83 29.20
C LYS A 14 1.18 -9.83 28.44
N GLY A 15 1.20 -9.75 27.11
CA GLY A 15 2.02 -10.60 26.24
C GLY A 15 1.32 -11.89 25.78
N PRO A 16 1.93 -12.58 24.79
CA PRO A 16 1.34 -13.75 24.13
C PRO A 16 1.42 -15.00 25.00
N LYS A 17 0.26 -15.50 25.45
CA LYS A 17 0.15 -16.83 26.09
C LYS A 17 -0.26 -17.94 25.12
N THR A 18 -0.94 -17.57 24.04
CA THR A 18 -1.37 -18.47 22.95
C THR A 18 -1.18 -17.76 21.61
N THR A 19 -1.15 -18.52 20.51
CA THR A 19 -1.05 -17.94 19.16
C THR A 19 -2.27 -17.09 18.79
N THR A 20 -3.43 -17.31 19.41
CA THR A 20 -4.61 -16.44 19.30
C THR A 20 -4.29 -14.98 19.62
N TRP A 21 -3.34 -14.73 20.52
CA TRP A 21 -2.90 -13.38 20.85
C TRP A 21 -2.41 -12.59 19.63
N ILE A 22 -1.73 -13.25 18.68
CA ILE A 22 -1.24 -12.61 17.46
C ILE A 22 -2.42 -12.16 16.60
N TRP A 23 -3.45 -12.98 16.47
CA TRP A 23 -4.63 -12.63 15.68
C TRP A 23 -5.41 -11.48 16.32
N ASN A 24 -5.62 -11.52 17.63
CA ASN A 24 -6.28 -10.43 18.37
C ASN A 24 -5.47 -9.13 18.29
N LEU A 25 -4.14 -9.21 18.30
CA LEU A 25 -3.28 -8.03 18.10
C LEU A 25 -3.60 -7.28 16.81
N HIS A 26 -3.82 -8.00 15.70
CA HIS A 26 -4.13 -7.38 14.42
C HIS A 26 -5.60 -6.94 14.35
N ALA A 27 -6.52 -7.78 14.82
CA ALA A 27 -7.95 -7.50 14.81
C ALA A 27 -8.29 -6.23 15.61
N ASP A 28 -7.67 -6.05 16.77
CA ASP A 28 -8.00 -4.97 17.71
C ASP A 28 -7.20 -3.67 17.45
N ALA A 29 -6.26 -3.68 16.48
CA ALA A 29 -5.33 -2.56 16.27
C ALA A 29 -6.05 -1.26 15.90
N HIS A 30 -7.11 -1.34 15.10
CA HIS A 30 -7.91 -0.20 14.65
C HIS A 30 -9.31 -0.13 15.31
N ASP A 31 -9.64 -1.04 16.23
CA ASP A 31 -10.84 -0.94 17.07
C ASP A 31 -10.59 0.08 18.20
N PHE A 32 -10.65 1.38 17.87
CA PHE A 32 -10.34 2.44 18.82
C PHE A 32 -11.32 2.54 19.99
N ASP A 33 -12.58 2.13 19.79
CA ASP A 33 -13.62 2.13 20.82
C ASP A 33 -13.38 1.07 21.90
N SER A 34 -12.73 -0.05 21.54
CA SER A 34 -12.28 -1.06 22.51
C SER A 34 -11.09 -0.59 23.36
N GLN A 35 -10.27 0.34 22.84
CA GLN A 35 -9.00 0.75 23.45
C GLN A 35 -9.18 1.79 24.57
N THR A 36 -10.21 2.64 24.47
CA THR A 36 -10.46 3.75 25.41
C THR A 36 -11.95 4.09 25.43
N LYS A 37 -12.43 4.67 26.53
CA LYS A 37 -13.82 5.19 26.62
C LYS A 37 -13.90 6.70 26.33
N SER A 38 -12.78 7.35 26.07
CA SER A 38 -12.73 8.78 25.74
C SER A 38 -13.03 8.99 24.26
N LEU A 39 -14.19 9.59 23.96
CA LEU A 39 -14.55 9.99 22.60
C LEU A 39 -13.55 10.99 22.01
N GLU A 40 -12.94 11.84 22.84
CA GLU A 40 -11.89 12.76 22.40
C GLU A 40 -10.67 11.99 21.88
N GLU A 41 -10.20 10.97 22.63
CA GLU A 41 -9.05 10.17 22.21
C GLU A 41 -9.36 9.35 20.95
N VAL A 42 -10.55 8.74 20.86
CA VAL A 42 -11.02 8.04 19.65
C VAL A 42 -11.02 8.99 18.46
N SER A 43 -11.62 10.17 18.61
CA SER A 43 -11.71 11.17 17.53
C SER A 43 -10.32 11.63 17.06
N ARG A 44 -9.38 11.84 17.98
CA ARG A 44 -7.99 12.17 17.65
C ARG A 44 -7.29 11.06 16.88
N LYS A 45 -7.48 9.79 17.29
CA LYS A 45 -6.91 8.63 16.57
C LYS A 45 -7.47 8.52 15.15
N ILE A 46 -8.80 8.64 14.99
CA ILE A 46 -9.46 8.61 13.68
C ILE A 46 -8.94 9.75 12.79
N PHE A 47 -8.89 10.97 13.31
CA PHE A 47 -8.38 12.12 12.58
C PHE A 47 -6.93 11.91 12.10
N SER A 48 -6.04 11.42 12.97
CA SER A 48 -4.67 11.09 12.58
C SER A 48 -4.59 9.92 11.59
N ALA A 49 -5.42 8.89 11.74
CA ALA A 49 -5.47 7.75 10.83
C ALA A 49 -5.91 8.16 9.43
N HIS A 50 -6.83 9.12 9.29
CA HIS A 50 -7.20 9.69 7.99
C HIS A 50 -6.00 10.32 7.27
N PHE A 51 -5.16 11.08 7.97
CA PHE A 51 -3.93 11.62 7.37
C PHE A 51 -2.92 10.53 7.02
N GLY A 52 -2.82 9.48 7.83
CA GLY A 52 -2.04 8.29 7.50
C GLY A 52 -2.53 7.62 6.21
N GLN A 53 -3.84 7.50 6.02
CA GLN A 53 -4.42 6.94 4.79
C GLN A 53 -4.17 7.86 3.58
N LEU A 54 -4.38 9.17 3.73
CA LEU A 54 -4.15 10.14 2.67
C LEU A 54 -2.68 10.16 2.23
N SER A 55 -1.72 10.03 3.15
CA SER A 55 -0.31 9.99 2.79
C SER A 55 0.05 8.75 1.96
N ILE A 56 -0.51 7.58 2.28
CA ILE A 56 -0.36 6.37 1.47
C ILE A 56 -1.02 6.52 0.10
N ILE A 57 -2.20 7.15 0.02
CA ILE A 57 -2.85 7.47 -1.27
C ILE A 57 -1.95 8.37 -2.11
N PHE A 58 -1.39 9.45 -1.53
CA PHE A 58 -0.49 10.33 -2.26
C PHE A 58 0.81 9.65 -2.67
N LEU A 59 1.37 8.79 -1.83
CA LEU A 59 2.53 7.97 -2.18
C LEU A 59 2.20 7.04 -3.36
N TRP A 60 1.04 6.40 -3.35
CA TRP A 60 0.58 5.55 -4.44
C TRP A 60 0.40 6.34 -5.74
N ILE A 61 -0.30 7.48 -5.70
CA ILE A 61 -0.49 8.36 -6.87
C ILE A 61 0.86 8.86 -7.40
N SER A 62 1.78 9.26 -6.51
CA SER A 62 3.13 9.67 -6.87
C SER A 62 3.88 8.55 -7.58
N GLY A 63 3.78 7.32 -7.07
CA GLY A 63 4.32 6.12 -7.72
C GLY A 63 3.74 5.91 -9.12
N MET A 64 2.43 6.06 -9.31
CA MET A 64 1.79 5.91 -10.62
C MET A 64 2.32 6.94 -11.64
N HIS A 65 2.49 8.21 -11.23
CA HIS A 65 3.06 9.24 -12.09
C HIS A 65 4.54 8.98 -12.39
N PHE A 66 5.30 8.56 -11.39
CA PHE A 66 6.71 8.24 -11.56
C PHE A 66 6.91 7.09 -12.56
N HIS A 67 6.11 6.03 -12.44
CA HIS A 67 6.10 4.91 -13.38
C HIS A 67 5.74 5.36 -14.80
N GLY A 68 4.70 6.18 -14.94
CA GLY A 68 4.32 6.80 -16.21
C GLY A 68 5.43 7.65 -16.83
N ALA A 69 6.27 8.31 -16.03
CA ALA A 69 7.34 9.16 -16.52
C ALA A 69 8.61 8.39 -16.94
N TYR A 70 8.98 7.33 -16.21
CA TYR A 70 10.28 6.67 -16.37
C TYR A 70 10.22 5.29 -17.03
N PHE A 71 9.10 4.57 -16.93
CA PHE A 71 9.00 3.16 -17.32
C PHE A 71 7.78 2.89 -18.20
N SER A 72 7.38 3.85 -19.03
CA SER A 72 6.18 3.73 -19.85
C SER A 72 6.43 4.03 -21.33
N ASN A 73 5.45 3.65 -22.15
CA ASN A 73 5.36 4.06 -23.55
C ASN A 73 4.42 5.25 -23.77
N TYR A 74 4.20 6.10 -22.75
CA TYR A 74 3.17 7.15 -22.76
C TYR A 74 3.24 8.07 -24.00
N LEU A 75 4.44 8.52 -24.40
CA LEU A 75 4.58 9.39 -25.58
C LEU A 75 4.27 8.65 -26.89
N ALA A 76 4.65 7.37 -27.00
CA ALA A 76 4.33 6.56 -28.18
C ALA A 76 2.82 6.32 -28.25
N TRP A 77 2.20 5.94 -27.13
CA TRP A 77 0.76 5.77 -27.01
C TRP A 77 0.00 7.07 -27.34
N LEU A 78 0.46 8.23 -26.85
CA LEU A 78 -0.16 9.53 -27.13
C LEU A 78 -0.16 9.86 -28.63
N ASN A 79 0.89 9.47 -29.36
CA ASN A 79 1.01 9.68 -30.80
C ASN A 79 0.12 8.72 -31.62
N ASN A 80 -0.16 7.51 -31.13
CA ASN A 80 -1.03 6.54 -31.80
C ASN A 80 -1.83 5.69 -30.80
N PRO A 81 -2.90 6.25 -30.20
CA PRO A 81 -3.61 5.62 -29.09
C PRO A 81 -4.51 4.45 -29.53
N ILE A 82 -4.74 4.29 -30.83
CA ILE A 82 -5.58 3.21 -31.38
C ILE A 82 -4.76 1.92 -31.54
N ALA A 83 -3.54 2.03 -32.07
CA ALA A 83 -2.70 0.88 -32.37
C ALA A 83 -1.80 0.47 -31.20
N ILE A 84 -1.22 1.43 -30.46
CA ILE A 84 -0.28 1.17 -29.38
C ILE A 84 -1.06 0.86 -28.10
N LYS A 85 -0.63 -0.15 -27.34
CA LYS A 85 -1.24 -0.50 -26.05
C LYS A 85 -0.49 0.20 -24.92
N PRO A 86 -1.19 0.81 -23.94
CA PRO A 86 -0.52 1.50 -22.85
C PRO A 86 0.21 0.51 -21.94
N SER A 87 1.46 0.79 -21.60
CA SER A 87 2.27 0.04 -20.63
C SER A 87 3.09 1.00 -19.76
N ALA A 88 3.24 0.69 -18.47
CA ALA A 88 3.90 1.53 -17.46
C ALA A 88 4.65 0.72 -16.37
N GLN A 89 4.83 -0.57 -16.58
CA GLN A 89 5.59 -1.45 -15.71
C GLN A 89 6.50 -2.29 -16.58
N VAL A 90 7.74 -2.49 -16.15
CA VAL A 90 8.72 -3.33 -16.84
C VAL A 90 9.32 -4.28 -15.81
N VAL A 91 9.35 -5.56 -16.15
CA VAL A 91 9.81 -6.64 -15.30
C VAL A 91 11.30 -6.88 -15.53
N TRP A 92 12.07 -7.07 -14.46
CA TRP A 92 13.50 -7.40 -14.56
C TRP A 92 13.75 -8.83 -15.04
N PRO A 93 14.77 -9.06 -15.89
CA PRO A 93 15.10 -10.37 -16.44
C PRO A 93 15.99 -11.17 -15.47
N ILE A 94 15.39 -11.84 -14.49
CA ILE A 94 16.14 -12.62 -13.48
C ILE A 94 16.00 -14.13 -13.71
N VAL A 95 14.77 -14.61 -13.91
CA VAL A 95 14.45 -16.05 -13.96
C VAL A 95 13.58 -16.44 -15.16
N GLY A 96 13.58 -15.64 -16.23
CA GLY A 96 12.70 -15.83 -17.40
C GLY A 96 11.38 -15.06 -17.30
N GLN A 97 11.16 -14.30 -16.23
CA GLN A 97 9.95 -13.50 -16.02
C GLN A 97 9.86 -12.29 -16.98
N GLU A 98 10.91 -11.97 -17.71
CA GLU A 98 10.87 -10.98 -18.80
C GLU A 98 9.95 -11.38 -19.95
N ILE A 99 9.47 -12.64 -20.00
CA ILE A 99 8.35 -13.04 -20.86
C ILE A 99 7.08 -12.20 -20.62
N LEU A 100 6.95 -11.59 -19.43
CA LEU A 100 5.87 -10.68 -19.10
C LEU A 100 5.99 -9.32 -19.79
N ASN A 101 7.19 -8.93 -20.25
CA ASN A 101 7.40 -7.70 -21.02
C ASN A 101 6.98 -7.92 -22.48
N GLY A 102 5.67 -7.99 -22.72
CA GLY A 102 5.12 -8.19 -24.06
C GLY A 102 5.40 -7.00 -24.99
N ASP A 103 5.48 -7.25 -26.29
CA ASP A 103 5.51 -6.17 -27.28
C ASP A 103 4.15 -5.47 -27.34
N VAL A 104 4.11 -4.22 -26.90
CA VAL A 104 2.90 -3.38 -26.84
C VAL A 104 2.85 -2.33 -27.95
N GLY A 105 3.81 -2.37 -28.89
CA GLY A 105 3.97 -1.38 -29.95
C GLY A 105 4.72 -0.12 -29.49
N GLY A 106 5.12 0.69 -30.47
CA GLY A 106 5.93 1.89 -30.20
C GLY A 106 7.38 1.59 -29.79
N ASN A 107 7.91 0.43 -30.19
CA ASN A 107 9.24 -0.06 -29.82
C ASN A 107 9.43 -0.16 -28.29
N PHE A 108 8.38 -0.56 -27.58
CA PHE A 108 8.37 -0.72 -26.13
C PHE A 108 7.88 -2.11 -25.74
N GLN A 109 8.53 -2.69 -24.72
CA GLN A 109 8.17 -3.96 -24.12
C GLN A 109 8.04 -3.79 -22.61
N GLY A 110 6.89 -4.19 -22.06
CA GLY A 110 6.56 -4.06 -20.64
C GLY A 110 5.14 -4.49 -20.33
#